data_AF-A0A482Y624-F1
#
_entry.id   AF-A0A482Y624-F1
#
_cell.length_a   1.000
_cell.length_b   1.000
_cell.length_c   1.000
_cell.angle_alpha   90.00
_cell.angle_beta   90.00
_cell.angle_gamma   90.00
#
_symmetry.space_group_name_H-M   'P 1'
#
loop_
_entity.id
_entity.type
_entity.pdbx_description
1 polymer ?
#
loop_
_entity_poly.entity_id
_entity_poly.type
_entity_poly.pdbx_seq_one_letter_code
_entity_poly.pdbx_strand_id
1 'polypeptide(L)'
;MPGFGIGTPIYLVIQAFIARFVYREASSQNRRSPLVLAGSIFILSIVAVFIVGSILPVLLVEAVAIIMYLAVTSRNKPPTTQ
;
A
#
# COMPACT_ATOMS: atom_id res chain seq x y z
N MET A 1 -25.73 -4.48 7.74
CA MET A 1 -25.25 -3.14 7.33
C MET A 1 -23.75 -3.14 7.50
N PRO A 2 -22.93 -2.68 6.54
CA PRO A 2 -21.51 -2.51 6.82
C PRO A 2 -21.44 -1.48 7.95
N GLY A 3 -21.09 -1.95 9.14
CA GLY A 3 -20.94 -1.08 10.29
C GLY A 3 -19.73 -0.20 10.02
N PHE A 4 -19.97 1.06 9.67
CA PHE A 4 -18.97 2.12 9.67
C PHE A 4 -18.57 2.39 11.12
N GLY A 5 -17.89 1.43 11.74
CA GLY A 5 -17.31 1.57 13.07
C GLY A 5 -16.02 2.39 13.00
N ILE A 6 -15.41 2.61 14.17
CA ILE A 6 -14.11 3.30 14.33
C ILE A 6 -13.00 2.69 13.44
N GLY A 7 -13.16 1.43 13.00
CA GLY A 7 -12.25 0.77 12.07
C GLY A 7 -12.16 1.44 10.68
N THR A 8 -13.22 2.08 10.18
CA THR A 8 -13.18 2.70 8.85
C THR A 8 -12.25 3.92 8.78
N PRO A 9 -12.34 4.91 9.70
CA PRO A 9 -11.36 6.00 9.74
C PRO A 9 -9.91 5.51 9.90
N ILE A 10 -9.67 4.54 10.78
CA ILE A 10 -8.34 3.95 10.99
C ILE A 10 -7.81 3.32 9.70
N TYR A 11 -8.65 2.55 9.02
CA TYR A 11 -8.30 1.94 7.75
C TYR A 11 -7.95 2.98 6.68
N LEU A 12 -8.73 4.05 6.53
CA LEU A 12 -8.43 5.12 5.56
C LEU A 12 -7.09 5.80 5.85
N VAL A 13 -6.74 6.00 7.12
CA VAL A 13 -5.42 6.53 7.52
C VAL A 13 -4.32 5.57 7.09
N ILE A 14 -4.45 4.27 7.38
CA ILE A 14 -3.48 3.25 6.96
C ILE A 14 -3.33 3.26 5.43
N GLN A 15 -4.45 3.34 4.70
CA GLN A 15 -4.42 3.38 3.24
C GLN A 15 -3.74 4.65 2.70
N ALA A 16 -3.93 5.79 3.34
CA ALA A 16 -3.20 7.01 2.98
C ALA A 16 -1.68 6.84 3.18
N PHE A 17 -1.24 6.15 4.23
CA PHE A 17 0.17 5.83 4.45
C PHE A 17 0.72 4.89 3.36
N ILE A 18 -0.01 3.84 3.01
CA ILE A 18 0.38 2.91 1.93
C ILE A 18 0.45 3.63 0.59
N ALA A 19 -0.56 4.42 0.25
CA ALA A 19 -0.56 5.22 -0.98
C ALA A 19 0.61 6.20 -1.03
N ARG A 20 0.94 6.85 0.09
CA ARG A 20 2.10 7.74 0.19
C ARG A 20 3.42 6.98 0.01
N PHE A 21 3.55 5.77 0.57
CA PHE A 21 4.71 4.92 0.36
C PHE A 21 4.88 4.59 -1.13
N VAL A 22 3.81 4.14 -1.79
CA VAL A 22 3.86 3.81 -3.22
C VAL A 22 4.16 5.04 -4.08
N TYR A 23 3.60 6.20 -3.75
CA TYR A 23 3.91 7.44 -4.44
C TYR A 23 5.41 7.76 -4.38
N ARG A 24 6.01 7.70 -3.18
CA ARG A 24 7.44 7.97 -2.99
C ARG A 24 8.30 7.01 -3.79
N GLU A 25 7.92 5.74 -3.81
CA GLU A 25 8.66 4.69 -4.50
C GLU A 25 8.52 4.79 -6.03
N ALA A 26 7.32 5.09 -6.52
CA ALA A 26 7.11 5.32 -7.94
C ALA A 26 7.85 6.56 -8.43
N SER A 27 7.93 7.60 -7.58
CA SER A 27 8.69 8.82 -7.85
C SER A 27 10.20 8.56 -7.86
N SER A 28 10.73 7.78 -6.91
CA SER A 28 12.17 7.44 -6.86
C SER A 28 12.61 6.61 -8.07
N GLN A 29 11.72 5.77 -8.61
CA GLN A 29 11.95 4.98 -9.82
C GLN A 29 11.67 5.76 -11.12
N ASN A 30 11.45 7.08 -11.05
CA ASN A 30 11.17 7.96 -12.17
C ASN A 30 10.01 7.46 -13.06
N ARG A 31 8.99 6.83 -12.45
CA ARG A 31 7.80 6.38 -13.18
C ARG A 31 7.02 7.58 -13.68
N ARG A 32 6.47 7.48 -14.89
CA ARG A 32 5.78 8.57 -15.59
C ARG A 32 4.57 9.16 -14.86
N SER A 33 3.96 8.44 -13.92
CA SER A 33 2.74 8.89 -13.20
C SER A 33 2.62 8.27 -11.79
N PRO A 34 3.43 8.72 -10.81
CA PRO A 34 3.43 8.17 -9.46
C PRO A 34 2.12 8.45 -8.70
N LEU A 35 1.48 9.59 -8.98
CA LEU A 35 0.19 9.96 -8.39
C LEU A 35 -0.93 9.01 -8.83
N VAL A 36 -0.97 8.68 -10.13
CA VAL A 36 -1.96 7.75 -10.69
C VAL A 36 -1.80 6.38 -10.06
N LEU A 37 -0.57 5.89 -9.93
CA LEU A 37 -0.30 4.58 -9.32
C LEU A 37 -0.75 4.51 -7.84
N ALA A 38 -0.41 5.53 -7.05
CA ALA A 38 -0.82 5.60 -5.65
C ALA A 38 -2.35 5.71 -5.50
N GLY A 39 -2.99 6.53 -6.33
CA GLY A 39 -4.45 6.68 -6.36
C GLY A 39 -5.16 5.40 -6.77
N SER A 40 -4.65 4.69 -7.77
CA SER A 40 -5.21 3.40 -8.20
C SER A 40 -5.15 2.37 -7.09
N ILE A 41 -4.03 2.26 -6.36
CA ILE A 41 -3.91 1.30 -5.25
C ILE A 41 -4.88 1.64 -4.12
N PHE A 42 -5.01 2.92 -3.78
CA PHE A 42 -5.96 3.37 -2.76
C PHE A 42 -7.41 2.98 -3.11
N ILE A 43 -7.83 3.23 -4.36
CA ILE A 43 -9.18 2.89 -4.83
C ILE A 43 -9.37 1.37 -4.87
N LEU A 44 -8.39 0.63 -5.41
CA LEU A 44 -8.45 -0.83 -5.49
C LEU A 44 -8.54 -1.48 -4.11
N SER A 45 -7.84 -0.95 -3.12
CA SER A 45 -7.90 -1.45 -1.74
C SER A 45 -9.30 -1.29 -1.14
N ILE A 46 -9.91 -0.11 -1.32
CA ILE A 46 -11.29 0.13 -0.89
C ILE A 46 -12.25 -0.85 -1.55
N VAL A 47 -12.15 -1.02 -2.88
CA VAL A 47 -12.98 -1.98 -3.64
C VAL A 47 -12.77 -3.41 -3.13
N ALA A 48 -11.53 -3.81 -2.84
CA ALA A 48 -11.22 -5.13 -2.29
C ALA A 48 -11.90 -5.36 -0.93
N VAL A 49 -11.94 -4.36 -0.04
CA VAL A 49 -12.66 -4.46 1.23
C VAL A 49 -14.15 -4.67 1.01
N PHE A 50 -14.77 -4.02 0.03
CA PHE A 50 -16.18 -4.24 -0.30
C PHE A 50 -16.44 -5.65 -0.84
N ILE A 51 -15.55 -6.20 -1.66
CA ILE A 51 -15.66 -7.55 -2.21
C ILE A 51 -15.48 -8.61 -1.11
N VAL A 52 -14.45 -8.45 -0.27
CA VAL A 52 -14.11 -9.42 0.78
C VAL A 52 -15.03 -9.29 2.00
N GLY A 53 -15.63 -8.11 2.20
CA GLY A 53 -16.46 -7.80 3.37
C GLY A 53 -15.67 -7.64 4.67
N SER A 54 -14.33 -7.56 4.60
CA SER A 54 -13.47 -7.44 5.78
C SER A 54 -12.18 -6.70 5.47
N ILE A 55 -11.76 -5.84 6.41
CA ILE A 55 -10.55 -5.03 6.33
C ILE A 55 -9.28 -5.85 6.61
N LEU A 56 -9.35 -6.77 7.58
CA LEU A 56 -8.20 -7.57 8.03
C LEU A 56 -7.49 -8.35 6.92
N PRO A 57 -8.18 -9.13 6.07
CA PRO A 57 -7.52 -9.88 5.00
C PRO A 57 -6.87 -8.96 3.95
N VAL A 58 -7.49 -7.82 3.65
CA VAL A 58 -6.92 -6.85 2.70
C VAL A 58 -5.62 -6.26 3.25
N LEU A 59 -5.62 -5.82 4.51
CA LEU A 59 -4.42 -5.33 5.18
C LEU A 59 -3.32 -6.39 5.27
N LEU A 60 -3.68 -7.65 5.52
CA LEU A 60 -2.71 -8.76 5.56
C LEU A 60 -2.03 -8.95 4.21
N VAL A 61 -2.79 -8.94 3.11
CA VAL A 61 -2.24 -9.07 1.76
C VAL A 61 -1.33 -7.88 1.43
N GLU A 62 -1.74 -6.66 1.75
CA GLU A 62 -0.91 -5.47 1.54
C GLU A 62 0.38 -5.51 2.36
N ALA A 63 0.31 -5.92 3.63
CA ALA A 63 1.48 -6.07 4.48
C ALA A 63 2.47 -7.10 3.90
N VAL A 64 1.98 -8.26 3.45
CA VAL A 64 2.81 -9.28 2.80
C VAL A 64 3.46 -8.72 1.53
N ALA A 65 2.70 -8.02 0.69
CA ALA A 65 3.23 -7.41 -0.54
C ALA A 65 4.32 -6.38 -0.25
N ILE A 66 4.14 -5.52 0.77
CA ILE A 66 5.12 -4.53 1.20
C ILE A 66 6.38 -5.22 1.74
N ILE A 67 6.24 -6.25 2.58
CA ILE A 67 7.37 -7.00 3.13
C ILE A 67 8.17 -7.67 2.02
N MET A 68 7.48 -8.33 1.07
CA MET A 68 8.14 -8.94 -0.09
C MET A 68 8.88 -7.89 -0.92
N TYR A 69 8.26 -6.75 -1.18
CA TYR A 69 8.89 -5.63 -1.88
C TYR A 69 10.16 -5.16 -1.17
N LEU A 70 10.07 -4.88 0.13
CA LEU A 70 11.20 -4.43 0.94
C LEU A 70 12.32 -5.47 1.01
N ALA A 71 11.99 -6.76 1.07
CA ALA A 71 12.97 -7.84 1.08
C ALA A 71 13.76 -7.91 -0.25
N VAL A 72 13.07 -7.80 -1.39
CA VAL A 72 13.72 -7.79 -2.71
C VAL A 72 14.57 -6.54 -2.87
N THR A 73 14.04 -5.37 -2.54
CA THR A 73 14.77 -4.10 -2.66
C THR A 73 15.97 -4.03 -1.73
N SER A 74 15.88 -4.61 -0.52
CA SER A 74 17.02 -4.69 0.41
C SER A 74 18.14 -5.60 -0.09
N ARG A 75 17.81 -6.67 -0.82
CA ARG A 75 18.81 -7.56 -1.44
C ARG A 75 19.52 -6.91 -2.63
N ASN A 76 18.86 -5.97 -3.31
CA ASN A 76 19.38 -5.32 -4.51
C ASN A 76 20.15 -4.01 -4.23
N LYS A 77 20.30 -3.58 -2.97
CA LYS A 77 21.18 -2.45 -2.65
C LYS A 77 22.64 -2.93 -2.70
N PRO A 78 23.51 -2.31 -3.52
CA PRO A 78 24.93 -2.63 -3.49
C PRO A 78 25.49 -2.39 -2.08
N PRO A 79 26.42 -3.22 -1.59
CA PRO A 79 27.04 -3.00 -0.29
C PRO A 79 27.67 -1.62 -0.32
N THR A 80 27.28 -0.78 0.63
CA THR A 80 27.95 0.50 0.88
C THR A 80 29.36 0.16 1.35
N THR A 81 30.32 0.08 0.42
CA THR A 81 31.74 0.17 0.75
C THR A 81 31.93 1.54 1.38
N GLN A 82 31.98 1.56 2.71
CA GLN A 82 32.63 2.62 3.48
C GLN A 82 34.14 2.45 3.36
#